data_AF-A0A645F807-F1
#
_entry.id   AF-A0A645F807-F1
#
_cell.length_a   1.000
_cell.length_b   1.000
_cell.length_c   1.000
_cell.angle_alpha   90.00
_cell.angle_beta   90.00
_cell.angle_gamma   90.00
#
_symmetry.space_group_name_H-M   'P 1'
#
loop_
_entity.id
_entity.type
_entity.pdbx_description
1 polymer ?
#
loop_
_entity_poly.entity_id
_entity_poly.type
_entity_poly.pdbx_seq_one_letter_code
_entity_poly.pdbx_strand_id
1 'polypeptide(L)'
;MTANVLAAALRKIDRYDIIICGEGSADSYGQQVGPRLATLLGIPVITFVSEMKIEANKVIATRKIGDCTEVATAEFPVVITVLPEINKPRIPSLKQVLGAAKKPVTEWKAGDLGLGSEELSPVNKVKGIKGFVMSRKNVMYKDGTPAEKVSGLVASLAKEGVL
;
A
#
# COMPACT_ATOMS: atom_id res chain seq x y z
N MET A 1 -2.81 4.59 -16.88
CA MET A 1 -2.20 5.86 -16.42
C MET A 1 -1.10 5.69 -15.36
N THR A 2 -1.36 5.71 -14.03
CA THR A 2 -0.30 5.88 -13.01
C THR A 2 0.86 4.88 -13.11
N ALA A 3 0.58 3.58 -13.16
CA ALA A 3 1.62 2.56 -13.31
C ALA A 3 2.37 2.65 -14.65
N ASN A 4 1.72 3.11 -15.73
CA ASN A 4 2.37 3.32 -17.03
C ASN A 4 3.43 4.41 -16.94
N VAL A 5 3.12 5.52 -16.26
CA VAL A 5 4.06 6.63 -16.05
C VAL A 5 5.27 6.18 -15.25
N LEU A 6 5.03 5.47 -14.14
CA LEU A 6 6.11 4.92 -13.30
C LEU A 6 6.97 3.89 -14.05
N ALA A 7 6.34 3.01 -14.84
CA ALA A 7 7.07 2.04 -15.65
C ALA A 7 7.97 2.72 -16.69
N ALA A 8 7.46 3.76 -17.38
CA ALA A 8 8.27 4.53 -18.33
C ALA A 8 9.43 5.26 -17.66
N ALA A 9 9.21 5.84 -16.48
CA ALA A 9 10.27 6.45 -15.68
C ALA A 9 11.34 5.42 -15.27
N LEU A 10 10.94 4.24 -14.81
CA LEU A 10 11.88 3.17 -14.43
C LEU A 10 12.67 2.63 -15.62
N ARG A 11 12.06 2.49 -16.80
CA ARG A 11 12.79 2.16 -18.04
C ARG A 11 13.82 3.22 -18.41
N LYS A 12 13.54 4.50 -18.14
CA LYS A 12 14.50 5.59 -18.34
C LYS A 12 15.64 5.61 -17.32
N ILE A 13 15.38 5.20 -16.07
CA ILE A 13 16.40 5.02 -15.02
C ILE A 13 17.33 3.84 -15.36
N ASP A 14 16.86 2.88 -16.17
CA ASP A 14 17.58 1.72 -16.72
C ASP A 14 17.91 0.63 -15.69
N ARG A 15 18.45 0.98 -14.51
CA ARG A 15 18.96 -0.02 -13.54
C ARG A 15 18.26 0.05 -12.19
N TYR A 16 17.72 -1.08 -11.74
CA TYR A 16 17.12 -1.27 -10.42
C TYR A 16 17.09 -2.76 -10.07
N ASP A 17 17.33 -3.07 -8.79
CA ASP A 17 17.22 -4.44 -8.26
C ASP A 17 15.91 -4.64 -7.49
N ILE A 18 15.47 -3.61 -6.76
CA ILE A 18 14.25 -3.64 -5.95
C ILE A 18 13.47 -2.34 -6.17
N ILE A 19 12.18 -2.47 -6.44
CA ILE A 19 11.23 -1.36 -6.45
C ILE A 19 10.32 -1.52 -5.23
N ILE A 20 10.33 -0.55 -4.32
CA ILE A 20 9.50 -0.58 -3.11
C ILE A 20 8.29 0.34 -3.29
N CYS A 21 7.10 -0.19 -3.04
CA CYS A 21 5.83 0.54 -2.98
C CYS A 21 5.18 0.34 -1.61
N GLY A 22 4.34 1.27 -1.15
CA GLY A 22 3.38 0.96 -0.08
C GLY A 22 2.29 0.01 -0.59
N GLU A 23 1.61 -0.73 0.29
CA GLU A 23 0.52 -1.61 -0.14
C GLU A 23 -0.65 -0.80 -0.73
N GLY A 24 -0.98 0.34 -0.13
CA GLY A 24 -2.02 1.24 -0.60
C GLY A 24 -1.72 2.70 -0.22
N SER A 25 -2.30 3.63 -0.97
CA SER A 25 -2.28 5.04 -0.62
C SER A 25 -3.44 5.37 0.32
N ALA A 26 -3.24 6.31 1.24
CA ALA A 26 -4.26 6.69 2.22
C ALA A 26 -5.50 7.40 1.62
N ASP A 27 -5.44 7.82 0.35
CA ASP A 27 -6.53 8.52 -0.32
C ASP A 27 -7.63 7.56 -0.81
N SER A 28 -7.25 6.54 -1.58
CA SER A 28 -8.14 5.64 -2.31
C SER A 28 -7.89 4.17 -1.97
N TYR A 29 -6.77 3.87 -1.31
CA TYR A 29 -6.36 2.54 -0.88
C TYR A 29 -6.47 1.48 -1.99
N GLY A 30 -6.17 1.88 -3.22
CA GLY A 30 -6.48 1.08 -4.40
C GLY A 30 -5.65 -0.19 -4.57
N GLN A 31 -4.53 -0.33 -3.84
CA GLN A 31 -3.64 -1.50 -3.80
C GLN A 31 -3.13 -2.06 -5.16
N GLN A 32 -3.24 -1.25 -6.21
CA GLN A 32 -3.04 -1.71 -7.60
C GLN A 32 -1.73 -1.28 -8.23
N VAL A 33 -1.09 -0.21 -7.74
CA VAL A 33 0.05 0.40 -8.42
C VAL A 33 1.24 -0.56 -8.49
N GLY A 34 1.63 -1.17 -7.36
CA GLY A 34 2.75 -2.11 -7.29
C GLY A 34 2.58 -3.33 -8.21
N PRO A 35 1.49 -4.10 -8.11
CA PRO A 35 1.26 -5.26 -8.99
C PRO A 35 1.17 -4.92 -10.47
N ARG A 36 0.51 -3.80 -10.81
CA ARG A 36 0.45 -3.34 -12.21
C ARG A 36 1.82 -2.93 -12.72
N LEU A 37 2.64 -2.29 -11.89
CA LEU A 37 4.00 -1.89 -12.25
C LEU A 37 4.87 -3.12 -12.56
N ALA A 38 4.81 -4.14 -11.71
CA ALA A 38 5.51 -5.40 -11.93
C ALA A 38 5.11 -6.08 -13.25
N THR A 39 3.80 -6.09 -13.54
CA THR A 39 3.25 -6.62 -14.80
C THR A 39 3.77 -5.86 -16.01
N LEU A 40 3.78 -4.52 -15.96
CA LEU A 40 4.27 -3.67 -17.05
C LEU A 40 5.78 -3.80 -17.30
N LEU A 41 6.55 -4.11 -16.26
CA LEU A 41 7.99 -4.32 -16.35
C LEU A 41 8.36 -5.78 -16.65
N GLY A 42 7.42 -6.72 -16.52
CA GLY A 42 7.66 -8.15 -16.73
C GLY A 42 8.51 -8.79 -15.64
N ILE A 43 8.44 -8.29 -14.40
CA ILE A 43 9.27 -8.72 -13.26
C ILE A 43 8.39 -9.25 -12.11
N PRO A 44 8.92 -10.13 -11.23
CA PRO A 44 8.17 -10.65 -10.10
C PRO A 44 7.70 -9.58 -9.12
N VAL A 45 6.64 -9.90 -8.37
CA VAL A 45 6.11 -9.06 -7.28
C VAL A 45 5.80 -9.88 -6.04
N ILE A 46 6.17 -9.34 -4.87
CA ILE A 46 5.73 -9.85 -3.56
C ILE A 46 4.93 -8.75 -2.87
N THR A 47 3.65 -9.02 -2.59
CA THR A 47 2.75 -8.05 -1.97
C THR A 47 2.53 -8.29 -0.48
N PHE A 48 2.06 -7.26 0.23
CA PHE A 48 1.74 -7.29 1.65
C PHE A 48 2.91 -7.75 2.55
N VAL A 49 4.12 -7.28 2.25
CA VAL A 49 5.34 -7.65 2.97
C VAL A 49 5.40 -6.93 4.32
N SER A 50 5.51 -7.71 5.39
CA SER A 50 5.68 -7.21 6.77
C SER A 50 7.13 -7.33 7.26
N GLU A 51 7.97 -8.13 6.61
CA GLU A 51 9.39 -8.25 6.92
C GLU A 51 10.14 -8.72 5.67
N MET A 52 11.37 -8.27 5.45
CA MET A 52 12.21 -8.81 4.39
C MET A 52 13.68 -8.76 4.75
N LYS A 53 14.42 -9.72 4.20
CA LYS A 53 15.88 -9.74 4.19
C LYS A 53 16.39 -9.91 2.77
N ILE A 54 17.56 -9.35 2.52
CA ILE A 54 18.27 -9.48 1.24
C ILE A 54 19.40 -10.48 1.43
N GLU A 55 19.47 -11.48 0.57
CA GLU A 55 20.55 -12.47 0.53
C GLU A 55 21.10 -12.57 -0.88
N ALA A 56 22.38 -12.23 -1.08
CA ALA A 56 23.04 -12.24 -2.39
C ALA A 56 22.23 -11.49 -3.49
N ASN A 57 21.57 -12.22 -4.38
CA ASN A 57 20.80 -11.73 -5.54
C ASN A 57 19.27 -11.89 -5.39
N LYS A 58 18.78 -12.16 -4.17
CA LYS A 58 17.36 -12.41 -3.92
C LYS A 58 16.86 -11.72 -2.66
N VAL A 59 15.55 -11.52 -2.62
CA VAL A 59 14.80 -11.10 -1.43
C VAL A 59 14.08 -12.31 -0.84
N ILE A 60 14.10 -12.43 0.48
CA ILE A 60 13.25 -13.35 1.23
C ILE A 60 12.32 -12.49 2.08
N ALA A 61 11.02 -12.58 1.82
CA ALA A 61 10.03 -11.68 2.38
C ALA A 61 8.93 -12.48 3.10
N THR A 62 8.63 -12.08 4.32
CA THR A 62 7.45 -12.52 5.07
C THR A 62 6.27 -11.62 4.67
N ARG A 63 5.20 -12.22 4.17
CA ARG A 63 3.99 -11.51 3.73
C ARG A 63 2.74 -12.03 4.43
N LYS A 64 1.74 -11.16 4.56
CA LYS A 64 0.42 -11.51 5.13
C LYS A 64 -0.62 -11.66 4.02
N ILE A 65 -1.35 -12.77 4.04
CA ILE A 65 -2.45 -13.04 3.10
C ILE A 65 -3.62 -13.59 3.90
N GLY A 66 -4.69 -12.82 4.02
CA GLY A 66 -5.83 -13.17 4.87
C GLY A 66 -5.35 -13.49 6.29
N ASP A 67 -5.66 -14.68 6.78
CA ASP A 67 -5.29 -15.16 8.11
C ASP A 67 -3.96 -15.95 8.13
N CYS A 68 -3.21 -15.93 7.01
CA CYS A 68 -1.98 -16.68 6.86
C CYS A 68 -0.76 -15.76 6.70
N THR A 69 0.38 -16.28 7.15
CA THR A 69 1.70 -15.69 6.90
C THR A 69 2.50 -16.62 6.00
N GLU A 70 3.07 -16.07 4.95
CA GLU A 70 3.90 -16.82 3.99
C GLU A 70 5.30 -16.23 3.93
N VAL A 71 6.29 -17.09 3.69
CA VAL A 71 7.64 -16.68 3.34
C VAL A 71 7.82 -16.90 1.84
N ALA A 72 7.96 -15.82 1.09
CA ALA A 72 8.17 -15.83 -0.34
C ALA A 72 9.60 -15.40 -0.69
N THR A 73 10.14 -15.94 -1.77
CA THR A 73 11.48 -15.60 -2.27
C THR A 73 11.40 -15.20 -3.73
N ALA A 74 12.15 -14.17 -4.13
CA ALA A 74 12.29 -13.75 -5.52
C ALA A 74 13.70 -13.24 -5.80
N GLU A 75 14.22 -13.54 -6.98
CA GLU A 75 15.47 -12.96 -7.48
C GLU A 75 15.25 -11.53 -7.99
N PHE A 76 16.31 -10.74 -8.06
CA PHE A 76 16.26 -9.41 -8.66
C PHE A 76 16.18 -9.48 -10.20
N PRO A 77 15.50 -8.52 -10.86
CA PRO A 77 14.75 -7.40 -10.28
C PRO A 77 13.37 -7.80 -9.73
N VAL A 78 12.90 -7.14 -8.66
CA VAL A 78 11.60 -7.45 -8.03
C VAL A 78 10.86 -6.19 -7.57
N VAL A 79 9.53 -6.21 -7.66
CA VAL A 79 8.66 -5.22 -7.01
C VAL A 79 8.20 -5.75 -5.64
N ILE A 80 8.31 -4.93 -4.61
CA ILE A 80 7.84 -5.26 -3.27
C ILE A 80 6.82 -4.22 -2.83
N THR A 81 5.63 -4.68 -2.39
CA THR A 81 4.69 -3.79 -1.70
C THR A 81 4.71 -4.07 -0.20
N VAL A 82 4.95 -3.05 0.61
CA VAL A 82 5.16 -3.18 2.04
C VAL A 82 3.93 -2.73 2.83
N LEU A 83 3.65 -3.43 3.93
CA LEU A 83 2.67 -3.02 4.93
C LEU A 83 3.25 -1.94 5.86
N PRO A 84 2.43 -1.07 6.48
CA PRO A 84 2.86 -0.03 7.41
C PRO A 84 3.73 -0.56 8.56
N GLU A 85 3.49 -1.79 9.02
CA GLU A 85 4.23 -2.41 10.10
C GLU A 85 5.63 -2.92 9.70
N ILE A 86 6.06 -2.81 8.44
CA ILE A 86 7.36 -3.34 8.01
C ILE A 86 8.54 -2.80 8.82
N ASN A 87 8.44 -1.53 9.24
CA ASN A 87 9.40 -0.90 10.13
C ASN A 87 8.79 0.31 10.82
N LYS A 88 9.56 0.92 11.72
CA LYS A 88 9.29 2.27 12.24
C LYS A 88 10.19 3.27 11.51
N PRO A 89 9.63 4.18 10.68
CA PRO A 89 10.44 5.19 10.01
C PRO A 89 11.22 6.05 11.02
N ARG A 90 12.51 6.22 10.76
CA ARG A 90 13.38 7.05 11.60
C ARG A 90 13.03 8.54 11.46
N ILE A 91 13.09 9.28 12.57
CA ILE A 91 12.94 10.74 12.55
C ILE A 91 14.20 11.38 11.95
N PRO A 92 14.09 12.24 10.93
CA PRO A 92 15.26 12.89 10.34
C PRO A 92 15.85 13.96 11.28
N SER A 93 17.17 14.12 11.28
CA SER A 93 17.82 15.23 11.99
C SER A 93 17.73 16.54 11.21
N LEU A 94 17.89 17.68 11.88
CA LEU A 94 17.88 19.01 11.22
C LEU A 94 18.88 19.08 10.05
N LYS A 95 20.09 18.53 10.21
CA LYS A 95 21.10 18.46 9.15
C LYS A 95 20.61 17.66 7.94
N GLN A 96 19.89 16.56 8.16
CA GLN A 96 19.33 15.75 7.07
C GLN A 96 18.21 16.49 6.34
N VAL A 97 17.35 17.22 7.05
CA VAL A 97 16.29 18.05 6.46
C VAL A 97 16.88 19.16 5.59
N LEU A 98 17.82 19.94 6.13
CA LEU A 98 18.50 21.01 5.38
C LEU A 98 19.30 20.47 4.19
N GLY A 99 19.90 19.29 4.32
CA GLY A 99 20.60 18.61 3.24
C GLY A 99 19.65 18.14 2.13
N ALA A 100 18.48 17.61 2.48
CA ALA A 100 17.48 17.17 1.51
C ALA A 100 16.92 18.35 0.69
N ALA A 101 16.66 19.49 1.33
CA ALA A 101 16.14 20.69 0.68
C ALA A 101 17.07 21.27 -0.40
N LYS A 102 18.37 20.94 -0.35
CA LYS A 102 19.39 21.41 -1.31
C LYS A 102 19.65 20.42 -2.44
N LYS A 103 19.10 19.21 -2.40
CA LYS A 103 19.33 18.21 -3.45
C LYS A 103 18.69 18.67 -4.76
N PRO A 104 19.36 18.52 -5.91
CA PRO A 104 18.75 18.82 -7.19
C PRO A 104 17.55 17.89 -7.41
N VAL A 105 16.47 18.45 -7.95
CA VAL A 105 15.28 17.69 -8.37
C VAL A 105 15.32 17.57 -9.88
N THR A 106 15.32 16.33 -10.37
CA THR A 106 15.16 16.05 -11.79
C THR A 106 13.68 15.96 -12.12
N GLU A 107 13.21 16.86 -12.97
CA GLU A 107 11.83 16.87 -13.46
C GLU A 107 11.78 16.23 -14.85
N TRP A 108 10.84 15.28 -15.03
CA TRP A 108 10.53 14.69 -16.33
C TRP A 108 9.09 14.99 -16.69
N LYS A 109 8.88 15.54 -17.88
CA LYS A 109 7.58 15.70 -18.50
C LYS A 109 7.18 14.39 -19.19
N ALA A 110 5.90 14.27 -19.52
CA ALA A 110 5.39 13.09 -20.25
C ALA A 110 6.15 12.82 -21.56
N GLY A 111 6.49 13.89 -22.30
CA GLY A 111 7.28 13.78 -23.53
C GLY A 111 8.70 13.24 -23.30
N ASP A 112 9.31 13.54 -22.14
CA ASP A 112 10.64 13.03 -21.78
C ASP A 112 10.64 11.52 -21.49
N LEU A 113 9.45 10.94 -21.28
CA LEU A 113 9.20 9.52 -21.00
C LEU A 113 8.63 8.76 -22.21
N GLY A 114 8.43 9.44 -23.35
CA GLY A 114 7.85 8.84 -24.54
C GLY A 114 6.38 8.40 -24.38
N LEU A 115 5.63 9.01 -23.46
CA LEU A 115 4.23 8.66 -23.19
C LEU A 115 3.27 9.45 -24.08
N GLY A 116 2.35 8.74 -24.73
CA GLY A 116 1.30 9.32 -25.57
C GLY A 116 0.00 9.59 -24.80
N SER A 117 -1.02 10.06 -25.53
CA SER A 117 -2.35 10.35 -24.97
C SER A 117 -3.06 9.10 -24.48
N GLU A 118 -2.83 7.95 -25.12
CA GLU A 118 -3.45 6.68 -24.75
C GLU A 118 -2.99 6.21 -23.36
N GLU A 119 -1.68 6.19 -23.09
CA GLU A 119 -1.15 5.73 -21.81
C GLU A 119 -1.50 6.66 -20.65
N LEU A 120 -1.68 7.95 -20.96
CA LEU A 120 -2.07 9.01 -20.03
C LEU A 120 -3.58 9.12 -19.82
N SER A 121 -4.38 8.43 -20.63
CA SER A 121 -5.83 8.46 -20.44
C SER A 121 -6.25 7.55 -19.26
N PRO A 122 -7.07 8.07 -18.32
CA PRO A 122 -7.64 7.24 -17.27
C PRO A 122 -8.71 6.32 -17.86
N VAL A 123 -8.60 5.02 -17.57
CA VAL A 123 -9.62 4.01 -17.96
C VAL A 123 -10.85 4.03 -17.05
N ASN A 124 -10.75 4.69 -15.89
CA ASN A 124 -11.81 4.75 -14.89
C ASN A 124 -12.27 6.21 -14.70
N LYS A 125 -13.57 6.41 -14.47
CA LYS A 125 -14.13 7.73 -14.13
C LYS A 125 -14.84 7.67 -12.78
N VAL A 126 -14.37 8.48 -11.82
CA VAL A 126 -15.07 8.66 -10.53
C VAL A 126 -16.36 9.43 -10.78
N LYS A 127 -17.50 8.84 -10.41
CA LYS A 127 -18.84 9.45 -10.60
C LYS A 127 -19.26 10.35 -9.45
N GLY A 128 -18.73 10.11 -8.26
CA GLY A 128 -19.00 10.90 -7.05
C GLY A 128 -18.34 10.25 -5.85
N ILE A 129 -18.10 11.05 -4.81
CA ILE A 129 -17.55 10.59 -3.52
C ILE A 129 -18.64 10.87 -2.48
N LYS A 130 -19.07 9.82 -1.77
CA LYS A 130 -20.02 9.95 -0.66
C LYS A 130 -19.25 9.70 0.63
N GLY A 131 -19.28 10.65 1.55
CA GLY A 131 -18.73 10.47 2.88
C GLY A 131 -19.57 9.47 3.68
N PHE A 132 -18.93 8.58 4.43
CA PHE A 132 -19.62 7.69 5.33
C PHE A 132 -20.17 8.49 6.52
N VAL A 133 -21.46 8.38 6.80
CA VAL A 133 -22.09 9.00 7.97
C VAL A 133 -22.25 7.93 9.04
N MET A 134 -21.42 7.98 10.09
CA MET A 134 -21.53 7.08 11.24
C MET A 134 -22.56 7.60 12.25
N SER A 135 -23.76 7.02 12.26
CA SER A 135 -24.71 7.19 13.36
C SER A 135 -24.45 6.12 14.43
N ARG A 136 -24.02 6.53 15.63
CA ARG A 136 -23.91 5.62 16.78
C ARG A 136 -25.29 5.37 17.38
N LYS A 137 -25.61 4.10 17.66
CA LYS A 137 -26.87 3.72 18.34
C LYS A 137 -26.92 4.15 19.81
N ASN A 138 -25.76 4.43 20.41
CA ASN A 138 -25.62 4.87 21.81
C ASN A 138 -26.33 3.97 22.84
N VAL A 139 -26.43 2.67 22.58
CA VAL A 139 -27.01 1.69 23.51
C VAL A 139 -26.02 1.46 24.66
N MET A 140 -26.49 1.62 25.90
CA MET A 140 -25.70 1.40 27.12
C MET A 140 -26.41 0.40 28.04
N TYR A 141 -25.69 -0.64 28.49
CA TYR A 141 -26.18 -1.62 29.47
C TYR A 141 -25.75 -1.20 30.88
N LYS A 142 -26.54 -0.32 31.52
CA LYS A 142 -26.19 0.30 32.81
C LYS A 142 -26.53 -0.59 34.02
N ASP A 143 -27.61 -1.34 33.93
CA ASP A 143 -28.19 -2.08 35.04
C ASP A 143 -27.84 -3.58 35.00
N GLY A 144 -27.92 -4.25 36.16
CA GLY A 144 -27.64 -5.68 36.29
C GLY A 144 -26.20 -6.04 36.63
N THR A 145 -26.00 -7.33 36.86
CA THR A 145 -24.68 -7.95 37.08
C THR A 145 -23.83 -7.87 35.81
N PRO A 146 -22.49 -8.00 35.93
CA PRO A 146 -21.61 -8.05 34.76
C PRO A 146 -22.01 -9.13 33.73
N ALA A 147 -22.51 -10.28 34.19
CA ALA A 147 -22.93 -11.38 33.31
C ALA A 147 -24.15 -10.99 32.46
N GLU A 148 -25.15 -10.32 33.05
CA GLU A 148 -26.36 -9.87 32.34
C GLU A 148 -26.03 -8.78 31.31
N LYS A 149 -25.11 -7.87 31.64
CA LYS A 149 -24.63 -6.83 30.72
C LYS A 149 -23.93 -7.44 29.49
N VAL A 150 -23.05 -8.42 29.71
CA VAL A 150 -22.36 -9.12 28.62
C VAL A 150 -23.35 -9.91 27.77
N SER A 151 -24.30 -10.62 28.38
CA SER A 151 -25.33 -11.37 27.64
C SER A 151 -26.18 -10.45 26.77
N GLY A 152 -26.62 -9.30 27.31
CA GLY A 152 -27.39 -8.30 26.56
C GLY A 152 -26.61 -7.69 25.38
N LEU A 153 -25.31 -7.43 25.58
CA LEU A 153 -24.43 -6.97 24.51
C LEU A 153 -24.28 -8.03 23.40
N VAL A 154 -23.97 -9.27 23.76
CA VAL A 154 -23.79 -10.37 22.80
C VAL A 154 -25.07 -10.61 22.01
N ALA A 155 -26.23 -10.63 22.67
CA ALA A 155 -27.52 -10.80 22.00
C ALA A 155 -27.79 -9.68 20.98
N SER A 156 -27.45 -8.43 21.31
CA SER A 156 -27.63 -7.31 20.40
C SER A 156 -26.66 -7.34 19.22
N LEU A 157 -25.40 -7.74 19.45
CA LEU A 157 -24.42 -7.91 18.37
C LEU A 157 -24.81 -9.04 17.41
N ALA A 158 -25.29 -10.18 17.93
CA ALA A 158 -25.78 -11.30 17.14
C ALA A 158 -27.02 -10.91 16.32
N LYS A 159 -27.96 -10.17 16.92
CA LYS A 159 -29.15 -9.64 16.22
C LYS A 159 -28.78 -8.72 15.06
N GLU A 160 -27.64 -8.04 15.15
CA GLU A 160 -27.15 -7.12 14.13
C GLU A 160 -26.25 -7.79 13.08
N GLY A 161 -25.98 -9.10 13.21
CA GLY A 161 -25.10 -9.83 12.29
C GLY A 161 -23.64 -9.39 12.35
N VAL A 162 -23.23 -8.80 13.48
CA VAL A 162 -21.84 -8.45 13.75
C VAL A 162 -21.05 -9.66 14.25
N LEU A 163 -21.75 -10.58 14.91
CA LEU A 163 -21.27 -11.88 15.39
C LEU A 163 -21.89 -13.01 14.56
#